data_AF-A0A6P8F6I2-F1
#
_entry.id   AF-A0A6P8F6I2-F1
#
_cell.length_a   1.000
_cell.length_b   1.000
_cell.length_c   1.000
_cell.angle_alpha   90.00
_cell.angle_beta   90.00
_cell.angle_gamma   90.00
#
_symmetry.space_group_name_H-M   'P 1'
#
loop_
_entity.id
_entity.type
_entity.pdbx_description
1 polymer ?
#
loop_
_entity_poly.entity_id
_entity_poly.type
_entity_poly.pdbx_seq_one_letter_code
_entity_poly.pdbx_strand_id
1 'polypeptide(L)'
;MSLLFVCVCVCMYRCNLPPLTRGYAEHIGKRTHLVTANPSIIDKRFEGLEWSRRPFLESMRVYNRSFIYMPAFSSYIGTEPSFRAAHTLVDASANQTVLFAHPEFLRHVSAFWAARDVSAGRLTTGLFMVTLALSLCDQVDVYGFWPFSHGPDNKPLSHHYYDNEPPNRYHAMPQEFLQLWQLHKSGVLRMQLGDCEGAGR
;
A
#
# COMPACT_ATOMS: atom_id res chain seq x y z
N MET A 1 -1.67 -2.92 15.88
CA MET A 1 -1.65 -1.68 15.08
C MET A 1 -2.02 -2.05 13.64
N SER A 2 -3.19 -1.65 13.14
CA SER A 2 -3.70 -2.08 11.82
C SER A 2 -3.39 -1.08 10.70
N LEU A 3 -3.12 -1.67 9.54
CA LEU A 3 -3.11 -1.16 8.17
C LEU A 3 -2.51 0.24 7.93
N LEU A 4 -1.23 0.20 7.57
CA LEU A 4 -0.87 0.43 6.19
C LEU A 4 0.48 -0.24 5.91
N PHE A 5 0.50 -1.00 4.81
CA PHE A 5 1.59 -1.92 4.49
C PHE A 5 2.94 -1.23 4.46
N VAL A 6 3.89 -1.84 5.18
CA VAL A 6 5.31 -1.65 4.93
C VAL A 6 5.84 -3.00 4.51
N CYS A 7 6.34 -3.11 3.28
CA CYS A 7 7.24 -4.19 2.93
C CYS A 7 8.66 -3.68 3.16
N VAL A 8 9.42 -4.32 4.04
CA VAL A 8 10.84 -4.05 4.25
C VAL A 8 11.63 -5.09 3.48
N CYS A 9 12.14 -4.64 2.34
CA CYS A 9 13.48 -5.00 1.93
C CYS A 9 14.37 -3.80 2.35
N VAL A 10 15.61 -3.69 1.85
CA VAL A 10 16.33 -2.39 1.87
C VAL A 10 15.43 -1.24 1.33
N CYS A 11 14.48 -1.60 0.47
CA CYS A 11 13.40 -0.76 -0.03
C CYS A 11 12.15 -0.78 0.86
N MET A 12 11.47 0.36 0.97
CA MET A 12 10.31 0.58 1.84
C MET A 12 9.10 0.85 0.96
N TYR A 13 8.17 -0.10 0.90
CA TYR A 13 6.96 0.02 0.08
C TYR A 13 5.75 0.36 0.94
N ARG A 14 5.05 1.44 0.57
CA ARG A 14 3.85 1.92 1.25
C ARG A 14 2.63 1.84 0.32
N CYS A 15 1.44 1.79 0.89
CA CYS A 15 0.21 1.63 0.10
C CYS A 15 -0.75 2.82 0.20
N ASN A 16 -1.28 3.30 -0.90
CA ASN A 16 -2.41 4.23 -0.93
C ASN A 16 -2.18 5.58 -0.24
N LEU A 17 -0.97 6.15 -0.41
CA LEU A 17 -0.60 7.48 0.10
C LEU A 17 -0.96 7.69 1.60
N PRO A 18 -0.35 6.91 2.51
CA PRO A 18 -0.53 7.05 3.95
C PRO A 18 -0.11 8.41 4.50
N PRO A 19 -0.81 8.99 5.48
CA PRO A 19 -0.22 10.07 6.27
C PRO A 19 1.01 9.57 7.04
N LEU A 20 2.15 10.26 6.89
CA LEU A 20 3.40 9.98 7.63
C LEU A 20 3.69 11.01 8.73
N THR A 21 2.79 11.98 8.94
CA THR A 21 2.91 13.06 9.93
C THR A 21 2.09 12.74 11.19
N ARG A 22 1.98 13.68 12.14
CA ARG A 22 1.11 13.56 13.34
C ARG A 22 1.50 12.43 14.31
N GLY A 23 2.78 12.18 14.52
CA GLY A 23 3.27 11.21 15.52
C GLY A 23 3.30 9.75 15.06
N TYR A 24 2.75 9.41 13.88
CA TYR A 24 2.83 8.03 13.36
C TYR A 24 4.25 7.60 13.00
N ALA A 25 5.15 8.56 12.74
CA ALA A 25 6.51 8.29 12.30
C ALA A 25 7.32 7.38 13.23
N GLU A 26 7.04 7.39 14.53
CA GLU A 26 7.70 6.52 15.52
C GLU A 26 7.29 5.06 15.35
N HIS A 27 6.07 4.84 14.86
CA HIS A 27 5.44 3.54 14.70
C HIS A 27 5.67 2.91 13.33
N ILE A 28 5.74 3.73 12.27
CA ILE A 28 5.77 3.27 10.88
C ILE A 28 7.00 3.74 10.09
N GLY A 29 7.86 4.54 10.71
CA GLY A 29 9.01 5.18 10.09
C GLY A 29 8.64 6.29 9.08
N LYS A 30 9.64 7.08 8.67
CA LYS A 30 9.47 8.14 7.64
C LYS A 30 9.98 7.75 6.26
N ARG A 31 10.87 6.76 6.20
CA ARG A 31 11.50 6.33 4.93
C ARG A 31 10.42 5.81 3.97
N THR A 32 10.53 6.18 2.71
CA THR A 32 9.65 5.70 1.64
C THR A 32 10.47 5.63 0.37
N HIS A 33 10.49 4.48 -0.29
CA HIS A 33 11.14 4.32 -1.60
C HIS A 33 10.10 4.21 -2.71
N LEU A 34 9.00 3.53 -2.42
CA LEU A 34 7.84 3.44 -3.30
C LEU A 34 6.58 3.56 -2.45
N VAL A 35 5.62 4.35 -2.91
CA VAL A 35 4.28 4.42 -2.33
C VAL A 35 3.26 4.26 -3.44
N THR A 36 2.23 3.46 -3.21
CA THR A 36 1.17 3.32 -4.22
C THR A 36 0.13 4.43 -4.11
N ALA A 37 -0.49 4.75 -5.23
CA ALA A 37 -1.68 5.60 -5.27
C ALA A 37 -2.72 4.97 -6.20
N ASN A 38 -3.79 4.41 -5.63
CA ASN A 38 -4.92 3.97 -6.42
C ASN A 38 -5.60 5.19 -7.08
N PRO A 39 -6.01 5.11 -8.37
CA PRO A 39 -6.73 6.20 -9.04
C PRO A 39 -7.87 6.80 -8.21
N SER A 40 -8.63 5.97 -7.50
CA SER A 40 -9.75 6.44 -6.68
C SER A 40 -9.34 7.38 -5.54
N ILE A 41 -8.08 7.35 -5.10
CA ILE A 41 -7.55 8.29 -4.10
C ILE A 41 -7.43 9.68 -4.72
N ILE A 42 -7.01 9.76 -5.98
CA ILE A 42 -6.93 11.03 -6.71
C ILE A 42 -8.32 11.64 -6.80
N ASP A 43 -9.31 10.84 -7.22
CA ASP A 43 -10.68 11.31 -7.38
C ASP A 43 -11.31 11.72 -6.04
N LYS A 44 -11.23 10.87 -5.02
CA LYS A 44 -11.97 11.07 -3.77
C LYS A 44 -11.27 12.01 -2.80
N ARG A 45 -9.96 11.87 -2.61
CA ARG A 45 -9.20 12.63 -1.60
C ARG A 45 -8.72 13.97 -2.14
N PHE A 46 -8.47 14.05 -3.43
CA PHE A 46 -7.91 15.25 -4.07
C PHE A 46 -8.84 15.83 -5.13
N GLU A 47 -10.12 15.47 -5.09
CA GLU A 47 -11.19 16.01 -5.97
C GLU A 47 -10.81 15.92 -7.45
N GLY A 48 -10.19 14.80 -7.83
CA GLY A 48 -9.70 14.56 -9.18
C GLY A 48 -8.61 15.54 -9.62
N LEU A 49 -8.06 16.41 -8.78
CA LEU A 49 -7.11 17.46 -9.17
C LEU A 49 -7.69 18.47 -10.20
N GLU A 50 -9.01 18.63 -10.25
CA GLU A 50 -9.67 19.54 -11.21
C GLU A 50 -9.61 20.98 -10.75
N TRP A 51 -9.90 21.22 -9.47
CA TRP A 51 -9.97 22.56 -8.90
C TRP A 51 -8.64 23.03 -8.31
N SER A 52 -8.05 22.20 -7.44
CA SER A 52 -6.80 22.54 -6.76
C SER A 52 -5.85 21.35 -6.72
N ARG A 53 -4.65 21.56 -7.27
CA ARG A 53 -3.55 20.59 -7.22
C ARG A 53 -2.74 20.70 -5.93
N ARG A 54 -2.94 21.78 -5.16
CA ARG A 54 -2.13 22.12 -3.98
C ARG A 54 -2.20 21.07 -2.86
N PRO A 55 -3.39 20.57 -2.45
CA PRO A 55 -3.48 19.56 -1.39
C PRO A 55 -2.71 18.28 -1.73
N PHE A 56 -2.78 17.86 -3.00
CA PHE A 56 -2.03 16.70 -3.49
C PHE A 56 -0.53 16.93 -3.42
N LEU A 57 -0.03 18.05 -3.96
CA LEU A 57 1.40 18.40 -3.93
C LEU A 57 1.93 18.53 -2.49
N GLU A 58 1.16 19.14 -1.59
CA GLU A 58 1.52 19.23 -0.17
C GLU A 58 1.59 17.85 0.48
N SER A 59 0.64 16.96 0.17
CA SER A 59 0.64 15.59 0.68
C SER A 59 1.81 14.76 0.15
N MET A 60 2.39 15.09 -1.01
CA MET A 60 3.53 14.36 -1.57
C MET A 60 4.86 14.69 -0.89
N ARG A 61 4.99 15.85 -0.25
CA ARG A 61 6.25 16.32 0.36
C ARG A 61 6.85 15.33 1.35
N VAL A 62 6.01 14.60 2.08
CA VAL A 62 6.44 13.64 3.11
C VAL A 62 7.15 12.42 2.54
N TYR A 63 6.93 12.09 1.26
CA TYR A 63 7.56 10.92 0.63
C TYR A 63 8.94 11.24 0.05
N ASN A 64 9.36 12.51 0.04
CA ASN A 64 10.65 12.96 -0.47
C ASN A 64 10.92 12.38 -1.88
N ARG A 65 12.16 12.08 -2.25
CA ARG A 65 12.50 11.42 -3.52
C ARG A 65 12.09 9.94 -3.48
N SER A 66 10.90 9.66 -3.98
CA SER A 66 10.33 8.31 -4.04
C SER A 66 9.56 8.06 -5.33
N PHE A 67 9.23 6.79 -5.59
CA PHE A 67 8.32 6.42 -6.67
C PHE A 67 6.86 6.45 -6.21
N ILE A 68 5.96 6.96 -7.06
CA ILE A 68 4.51 6.82 -6.90
C ILE A 68 4.04 5.73 -7.87
N TYR A 69 3.63 4.58 -7.34
CA TYR A 69 3.21 3.44 -8.16
C TYR A 69 1.69 3.41 -8.32
N MET A 70 1.20 3.57 -9.56
CA MET A 70 -0.22 3.71 -9.85
C MET A 70 -0.72 2.61 -10.79
N PRO A 71 -1.82 1.89 -10.45
CA PRO A 71 -2.43 0.91 -11.33
C PRO A 71 -3.35 1.57 -12.38
N ALA A 72 -2.79 2.47 -13.20
CA ALA A 72 -3.52 3.28 -14.19
C ALA A 72 -4.34 2.44 -15.19
N PHE A 73 -3.82 1.26 -15.53
CA PHE A 73 -4.40 0.36 -16.53
C PHE A 73 -5.16 -0.83 -15.89
N SER A 74 -5.46 -0.77 -14.59
CA SER A 74 -6.25 -1.82 -13.92
C SER A 74 -7.74 -1.74 -14.24
N SER A 75 -8.24 -0.57 -14.61
CA SER A 75 -9.60 -0.34 -15.11
C SER A 75 -9.62 0.91 -15.98
N TYR A 76 -10.60 1.02 -16.88
CA TYR A 76 -10.73 2.17 -17.79
C TYR A 76 -10.85 3.51 -17.04
N ILE A 77 -11.62 3.54 -15.94
CA ILE A 77 -11.78 4.74 -15.09
C ILE A 77 -10.49 5.15 -14.39
N GLY A 78 -9.49 4.27 -14.29
CA GLY A 78 -8.26 4.53 -13.56
C GLY A 78 -7.22 5.30 -14.37
N THR A 79 -7.36 5.36 -15.70
CA THR A 79 -6.34 5.92 -16.58
C THR A 79 -6.25 7.43 -16.41
N GLU A 80 -7.35 8.16 -16.63
CA GLU A 80 -7.34 9.62 -16.60
C GLU A 80 -6.84 10.20 -15.25
N PRO A 81 -7.33 9.78 -14.07
CA PRO A 81 -6.85 10.30 -12.79
C PRO A 81 -5.35 10.03 -12.56
N SER A 82 -4.85 8.89 -13.06
CA SER A 82 -3.43 8.53 -12.92
C SER A 82 -2.52 9.41 -13.76
N PHE A 83 -2.90 9.67 -15.02
CA PHE A 83 -2.16 10.59 -15.88
C PHE A 83 -2.21 12.02 -15.33
N ARG A 84 -3.37 12.45 -14.84
CA ARG A 84 -3.52 13.79 -14.23
C ARG A 84 -2.64 13.97 -12.99
N ALA A 85 -2.54 12.96 -12.14
CA ALA A 85 -1.61 12.96 -11.01
C ALA A 85 -0.14 13.02 -11.46
N ALA A 86 0.22 12.24 -12.49
CA ALA A 86 1.58 12.25 -13.05
C ALA A 86 1.95 13.62 -13.64
N HIS A 87 1.10 14.20 -14.48
CA HIS A 87 1.31 15.53 -15.04
C HIS A 87 1.39 16.60 -13.96
N THR A 88 0.56 16.52 -12.92
CA THR A 88 0.61 17.46 -11.79
C THR A 88 1.97 17.46 -11.09
N LEU A 89 2.60 16.29 -10.90
CA LEU A 89 3.92 16.20 -10.27
C LEU A 89 5.03 16.70 -11.19
N VAL A 90 4.93 16.43 -12.50
CA VAL A 90 5.86 16.94 -13.51
C VAL A 90 5.79 18.46 -13.60
N ASP A 91 4.59 19.03 -13.76
CA ASP A 91 4.34 20.47 -13.86
C ASP A 91 4.89 21.23 -12.64
N ALA A 92 4.77 20.63 -11.45
CA ALA A 92 5.24 21.20 -10.19
C ALA A 92 6.74 20.96 -9.92
N SER A 93 7.46 20.27 -10.82
CA SER A 93 8.85 19.84 -10.61
C SER A 93 9.03 19.11 -9.27
N ALA A 94 8.09 18.24 -8.93
CA ALA A 94 8.11 17.51 -7.69
C ALA A 94 9.23 16.45 -7.66
N ASN A 95 9.67 16.07 -6.46
CA ASN A 95 10.77 15.11 -6.29
C ASN A 95 10.38 13.65 -6.57
N GLN A 96 9.09 13.39 -6.79
CA GLN A 96 8.57 12.04 -6.98
C GLN A 96 8.46 11.67 -8.46
N THR A 97 8.70 10.40 -8.77
CA THR A 97 8.54 9.86 -10.12
C THR A 97 7.36 8.90 -10.15
N VAL A 98 6.43 9.11 -11.08
CA VAL A 98 5.28 8.22 -11.24
C VAL A 98 5.66 7.01 -12.10
N LEU A 99 5.27 5.82 -11.63
CA LEU A 99 5.39 4.55 -12.34
C LEU A 99 4.00 3.94 -12.49
N PHE A 100 3.67 3.49 -13.71
CA PHE A 100 2.42 2.78 -13.95
C PHE A 100 2.62 1.27 -13.85
N ALA A 101 1.71 0.60 -13.13
CA ALA A 101 1.73 -0.85 -13.04
C ALA A 101 1.46 -1.48 -14.41
N HIS A 102 2.29 -2.45 -14.80
CA HIS A 102 2.10 -3.17 -16.04
C HIS A 102 0.81 -4.03 -15.94
N PRO A 103 -0.11 -3.97 -16.90
CA PRO A 103 -1.39 -4.69 -16.82
C PRO A 103 -1.20 -6.22 -16.72
N GLU A 104 -0.24 -6.80 -17.46
CA GLU A 104 0.05 -8.24 -17.36
C GLU A 104 0.57 -8.65 -15.99
N PHE A 105 1.32 -7.80 -15.29
CA PHE A 105 1.73 -8.09 -13.91
C PHE A 105 0.50 -8.20 -13.01
N LEU A 106 -0.43 -7.24 -13.12
CA LEU A 106 -1.66 -7.26 -12.32
C LEU A 106 -2.50 -8.51 -12.62
N ARG A 107 -2.61 -8.90 -13.90
CA ARG A 107 -3.35 -10.09 -14.34
C ARG A 107 -2.72 -11.37 -13.81
N HIS A 108 -1.40 -11.53 -13.94
CA HIS A 108 -0.68 -12.72 -13.47
C HIS A 108 -0.75 -12.88 -11.95
N VAL A 109 -0.55 -11.80 -11.19
CA VAL A 109 -0.67 -11.86 -9.72
C VAL A 109 -2.09 -12.23 -9.30
N SER A 110 -3.10 -11.68 -9.98
CA SER A 110 -4.51 -12.03 -9.71
C SER A 110 -4.77 -13.52 -9.95
N ALA A 111 -4.31 -14.07 -11.08
CA ALA A 111 -4.45 -15.48 -11.39
C ALA A 111 -3.66 -16.39 -10.42
N PHE A 112 -2.45 -15.99 -10.04
CA PHE A 112 -1.60 -16.73 -9.11
C PHE A 112 -2.26 -16.95 -7.75
N TRP A 113 -2.89 -15.91 -7.20
CA TRP A 113 -3.57 -15.97 -5.90
C TRP A 113 -4.96 -16.62 -5.99
N ALA A 114 -5.68 -16.44 -7.10
CA ALA A 114 -6.93 -17.15 -7.34
C ALA A 114 -6.72 -18.68 -7.35
N ALA A 115 -5.59 -19.15 -7.91
CA ALA A 115 -5.19 -20.56 -7.86
C ALA A 115 -4.76 -21.06 -6.47
N ARG A 116 -4.71 -20.17 -5.46
CA ARG A 116 -4.35 -20.44 -4.06
C ARG A 116 -5.48 -20.03 -3.11
N ASP A 117 -6.71 -20.26 -3.54
CA ASP A 117 -7.92 -20.07 -2.74
C ASP A 117 -8.16 -18.62 -2.24
N VAL A 118 -7.57 -17.62 -2.89
CA VAL A 118 -7.93 -16.22 -2.67
C VAL A 118 -9.06 -15.85 -3.64
N SER A 119 -10.29 -16.14 -3.22
CA SER A 119 -11.50 -15.85 -3.98
C SER A 119 -11.99 -14.43 -3.68
N ALA A 120 -11.44 -13.45 -4.39
CA ALA A 120 -11.79 -12.04 -4.28
C ALA A 120 -12.18 -11.47 -5.65
N GLY A 121 -13.14 -10.53 -5.67
CA GLY A 121 -13.42 -9.75 -6.88
C GLY A 121 -12.24 -8.87 -7.30
N ARG A 122 -11.40 -8.47 -6.33
CA ARG A 122 -10.13 -7.77 -6.55
C ARG A 122 -9.18 -8.01 -5.37
N LEU A 123 -7.91 -8.29 -5.64
CA LEU A 123 -6.88 -8.36 -4.59
C LEU A 123 -6.63 -6.98 -3.96
N THR A 124 -6.20 -6.94 -2.70
CA THR A 124 -5.78 -5.68 -2.08
C THR A 124 -4.49 -5.15 -2.71
N THR A 125 -4.29 -3.83 -2.62
CA THR A 125 -3.00 -3.21 -2.96
C THR A 125 -1.85 -3.83 -2.15
N GLY A 126 -2.10 -4.20 -0.89
CA GLY A 126 -1.11 -4.84 -0.03
C GLY A 126 -0.59 -6.15 -0.61
N LEU A 127 -1.48 -7.04 -1.05
CA LEU A 127 -1.09 -8.33 -1.61
C LEU A 127 -0.33 -8.19 -2.94
N PHE A 128 -0.71 -7.23 -3.80
CA PHE A 128 0.09 -6.90 -4.99
C PHE A 128 1.50 -6.44 -4.63
N MET A 129 1.64 -5.58 -3.61
CA MET A 129 2.94 -5.07 -3.21
C MET A 129 3.82 -6.12 -2.54
N VAL A 130 3.24 -7.03 -1.75
CA VAL A 130 3.98 -8.18 -1.21
C VAL A 130 4.46 -9.10 -2.33
N THR A 131 3.61 -9.37 -3.33
CA THR A 131 4.00 -10.20 -4.48
C THR A 131 5.11 -9.56 -5.30
N LEU A 132 5.03 -8.23 -5.52
CA LEU A 132 6.09 -7.47 -6.19
C LEU A 132 7.41 -7.54 -5.40
N ALA A 133 7.36 -7.37 -4.08
CA ALA A 133 8.55 -7.44 -3.24
C ALA A 133 9.19 -8.83 -3.23
N LEU A 134 8.39 -9.89 -3.13
CA LEU A 134 8.87 -11.28 -3.24
C LEU A 134 9.54 -11.58 -4.59
N SER A 135 9.20 -10.81 -5.64
CA SER A 135 9.80 -10.96 -6.97
C SER A 135 11.12 -10.17 -7.12
N LEU A 136 11.42 -9.26 -6.21
CA LEU A 136 12.53 -8.30 -6.33
C LEU A 136 13.54 -8.35 -5.18
N CYS A 137 13.19 -8.98 -4.05
CA CYS A 137 13.97 -8.93 -2.82
C CYS A 137 14.31 -10.33 -2.32
N ASP A 138 15.50 -10.45 -1.72
CA ASP A 138 15.93 -11.69 -1.07
C ASP A 138 15.20 -11.98 0.25
N GLN A 139 14.80 -10.91 0.97
CA GLN A 139 14.05 -10.99 2.21
C GLN A 139 12.92 -9.97 2.21
N VAL A 140 11.76 -10.40 2.69
CA VAL A 140 10.54 -9.58 2.76
C VAL A 140 9.96 -9.65 4.18
N ASP A 141 9.94 -8.51 4.86
CA ASP A 141 9.21 -8.31 6.10
C ASP A 141 7.94 -7.48 5.84
N VAL A 142 6.79 -7.98 6.30
CA VAL A 142 5.45 -7.40 6.08
C VAL A 142 4.92 -6.85 7.40
N TYR A 143 4.60 -5.56 7.42
CA TYR A 143 4.03 -4.87 8.57
C TYR A 143 2.61 -4.37 8.26
N GLY A 144 1.76 -4.32 9.27
CA GLY A 144 0.41 -3.73 9.16
C GLY A 144 -0.59 -4.57 8.34
N PHE A 145 -0.27 -5.82 7.99
CA PHE A 145 -1.22 -6.73 7.36
C PHE A 145 -2.05 -7.45 8.44
N TRP A 146 -3.11 -6.79 8.90
CA TRP A 146 -4.04 -7.35 9.90
C TRP A 146 -5.48 -6.93 9.57
N PRO A 147 -6.27 -7.81 8.94
CA PRO A 147 -7.62 -7.46 8.45
C PRO A 147 -8.72 -7.65 9.49
N PHE A 148 -8.39 -7.77 10.77
CA PHE A 148 -9.35 -8.04 11.84
C PHE A 148 -9.57 -6.81 12.73
N SER A 149 -10.78 -6.70 13.29
CA SER A 149 -11.20 -5.56 14.14
C SER A 149 -10.66 -5.59 15.56
N HIS A 150 -10.00 -6.68 15.95
CA HIS A 150 -9.40 -6.86 17.25
C HIS A 150 -7.94 -7.26 17.08
N GLY A 151 -7.06 -6.70 17.90
CA GLY A 151 -5.65 -7.07 17.94
C GLY A 151 -5.43 -8.47 18.53
N PRO A 152 -4.18 -8.98 18.50
CA PRO A 152 -3.82 -10.25 19.13
C PRO A 152 -4.11 -10.29 20.65
N ASP A 153 -4.13 -9.13 21.31
CA ASP A 153 -4.49 -8.95 22.73
C ASP A 153 -6.00 -8.75 22.95
N ASN A 154 -6.81 -8.98 21.91
CA ASN A 154 -8.26 -8.81 21.89
C ASN A 154 -8.74 -7.37 22.14
N LYS A 155 -7.85 -6.36 22.01
CA LYS A 155 -8.28 -4.96 22.08
C LYS A 155 -8.88 -4.51 20.75
N PRO A 156 -9.94 -3.68 20.77
CA PRO A 156 -10.48 -3.07 19.56
C PRO A 156 -9.39 -2.33 18.79
N LEU A 157 -9.39 -2.50 17.47
CA LEU A 157 -8.40 -1.93 16.58
C LEU A 157 -9.11 -1.29 15.39
N SER A 158 -8.75 -0.04 15.10
CA SER A 158 -9.24 0.68 13.93
C SER A 158 -8.81 -0.01 12.64
N HIS A 159 -9.55 0.21 11.55
CA HIS A 159 -9.18 -0.37 10.27
C HIS A 159 -7.82 0.12 9.80
N HIS A 160 -7.62 1.43 9.67
CA HIS A 160 -6.30 2.01 9.40
C HIS A 160 -5.67 2.56 10.68
N TYR A 161 -4.37 2.82 10.67
CA TYR A 161 -3.73 3.45 11.85
C TYR A 161 -4.07 4.95 11.97
N TYR A 162 -4.64 5.55 10.93
CA TYR A 162 -4.93 6.98 10.83
C TYR A 162 -6.43 7.30 10.71
N ASP A 163 -7.28 6.31 10.45
CA ASP A 163 -8.73 6.43 10.43
C ASP A 163 -9.40 5.04 10.64
N ASN A 164 -10.74 5.00 10.63
CA ASN A 164 -11.50 3.75 10.76
C ASN A 164 -12.35 3.45 9.50
N GLU A 165 -11.88 3.87 8.33
CA GLU A 165 -12.58 3.63 7.07
C GLU A 165 -12.50 2.15 6.67
N PRO A 166 -13.63 1.45 6.46
CA PRO A 166 -13.61 0.03 6.11
C PRO A 166 -13.08 -0.20 4.68
N PRO A 167 -12.58 -1.41 4.40
CA PRO A 167 -12.14 -1.78 3.07
C PRO A 167 -13.34 -1.89 2.13
N ASN A 168 -13.08 -1.82 0.82
CA ASN A 168 -14.12 -2.13 -0.15
C ASN A 168 -14.49 -3.62 -0.12
N ARG A 169 -15.77 -3.95 -0.30
CA ARG A 169 -16.33 -5.32 -0.30
C ARG A 169 -15.78 -6.26 -1.37
N TYR A 170 -14.98 -5.76 -2.31
CA TYR A 170 -14.37 -6.57 -3.37
C TYR A 170 -13.20 -7.43 -2.90
N HIS A 171 -12.64 -7.13 -1.72
CA HIS A 171 -11.45 -7.79 -1.19
C HIS A 171 -11.82 -8.97 -0.28
N ALA A 172 -11.03 -10.04 -0.36
CA ALA A 172 -11.12 -11.18 0.57
C ALA A 172 -9.96 -11.14 1.57
N MET A 173 -9.80 -10.02 2.29
CA MET A 173 -8.60 -9.78 3.10
C MET A 173 -8.28 -10.85 4.15
N PRO A 174 -9.26 -11.52 4.81
CA PRO A 174 -8.95 -12.65 5.68
C PRO A 174 -8.29 -13.84 4.94
N GLN A 175 -8.69 -14.12 3.70
CA GLN A 175 -8.06 -15.14 2.86
C GLN A 175 -6.65 -14.71 2.44
N GLU A 176 -6.48 -13.45 2.05
CA GLU A 176 -5.16 -12.89 1.75
C GLU A 176 -4.21 -13.00 2.96
N PHE A 177 -4.69 -12.64 4.16
CA PHE A 177 -3.93 -12.80 5.40
C PHE A 177 -3.54 -14.24 5.66
N LEU A 178 -4.47 -15.19 5.49
CA LEU A 178 -4.19 -16.61 5.69
C LEU A 178 -3.06 -17.09 4.78
N GLN A 179 -3.07 -16.69 3.51
CA GLN A 179 -2.01 -17.05 2.57
C GLN A 179 -0.66 -16.44 2.96
N LEU A 180 -0.63 -15.16 3.34
CA LEU A 180 0.60 -14.54 3.83
C LEU A 180 1.11 -15.18 5.12
N TRP A 181 0.20 -15.60 6.00
CA TRP A 181 0.54 -16.32 7.22
C TRP A 181 1.15 -17.69 6.95
N GLN A 182 0.65 -18.43 5.95
CA GLN A 182 1.27 -19.67 5.50
C GLN A 182 2.69 -19.43 4.96
N LEU A 183 2.88 -18.39 4.15
CA LEU A 183 4.22 -18.00 3.69
C LEU A 183 5.14 -17.64 4.86
N HIS A 184 4.62 -16.94 5.86
CA HIS A 184 5.36 -16.66 7.09
C HIS A 184 5.80 -17.91 7.83
N LYS A 185 4.88 -18.86 8.03
CA LYS A 185 5.17 -20.15 8.69
C LYS A 185 6.20 -20.99 7.94
N SER A 186 6.23 -20.89 6.61
CA SER A 186 7.20 -21.59 5.76
C SER A 186 8.56 -20.87 5.63
N GLY A 187 8.71 -19.67 6.20
CA GLY A 187 9.96 -18.89 6.14
C GLY A 187 10.18 -18.10 4.85
N VAL A 188 9.19 -18.03 3.95
CA VAL A 188 9.28 -17.29 2.68
C VAL A 188 9.24 -15.77 2.90
N LEU A 189 8.51 -15.32 3.93
CA LEU A 189 8.47 -13.92 4.36
C LEU A 189 8.34 -13.85 5.88
N ARG A 190 8.51 -12.66 6.47
CA ARG A 190 8.23 -12.43 7.89
C ARG A 190 7.02 -11.51 8.03
N MET A 191 6.04 -11.89 8.84
CA MET A 191 4.95 -10.98 9.21
C MET A 191 5.22 -10.40 10.60
N GLN A 192 5.27 -9.08 10.72
CA GLN A 192 5.35 -8.38 12.00
C GLN A 192 3.94 -8.05 12.49
N LEU A 193 3.49 -8.81 13.50
CA LEU A 193 2.14 -8.67 14.09
C LEU A 193 2.14 -8.05 15.49
N GLY A 194 3.30 -8.00 16.15
CA GLY A 194 3.49 -7.41 17.48
C GLY A 194 4.33 -6.15 17.47
N ASP A 195 4.64 -5.64 18.65
CA ASP A 195 5.58 -4.53 18.82
C ASP A 195 6.96 -4.89 18.27
N CYS A 196 7.64 -3.90 17.70
CA CYS A 196 9.03 -4.07 17.28
C CYS A 196 9.92 -3.94 18.51
N GLU A 197 10.86 -4.88 18.71
CA GLU A 197 11.90 -4.72 19.71
C GLU A 197 12.76 -3.50 19.35
N GLY A 198 12.99 -2.64 20.34
CA GLY A 198 13.28 -1.22 20.13
C GLY A 198 14.46 -0.91 19.22
N ALA A 199 14.29 0.17 18.45
CA ALA A 199 15.37 1.04 17.97
C ALA A 199 16.05 1.74 19.17
N GLY A 200 16.65 0.94 20.04
CA GLY A 200 17.29 1.33 21.29
C GLY A 200 18.60 0.57 21.48
N ARG A 201 19.49 0.67 20.49
CA ARG A 201 20.95 0.62 20.63
C ARG A 201 21.57 1.52 19.56
#